data_AF-A0A1S2QLW8-F1
#
_entry.id   AF-A0A1S2QLW8-F1
#
_cell.length_a   1.000
_cell.length_b   1.000
_cell.length_c   1.000
_cell.angle_alpha   90.00
_cell.angle_beta   90.00
_cell.angle_gamma   90.00
#
_symmetry.space_group_name_H-M   'P 1'
#
loop_
_entity.id
_entity.type
_entity.pdbx_description
1 polymer ?
#
loop_
_entity_poly.entity_id
_entity_poly.type
_entity_poly.pdbx_seq_one_letter_code
_entity_poly.pdbx_strand_id
1 'polypeptide(L)'
;MSELNTLQRRFMDFTKTIFKDFPQLFVEWTIDMNNLLANQADYQPCQSLKAFFVVIDRIVKDHHLEIEKLDEWIYTYSEEIRGFVLPYIRDIREDQAPYSLKTNNREVINNLLNQSFAESGSALLFHRLRETISKNEFDLSTAVPTAVIAERAIEATAQVRAENENLKIKSNASIEQWKNLTSQALTSMDDLTADIFDIVSILWMQQATHKDQMIHFHTDDALNLRQVQGRSEEPDGFQTSYRKKERDDIMKRLAALTTIWIRIERENLRFINEDQESFEEIGQVQFNPLFVVDSVTVAYRGSNPIGIYECSIRPGELLANFLYGSQKSSGMLALKTLQYHPTKQKYHKRLSRYLSWQWRIRQKTGDYLRAYHIGGDKGLLKVMDLDVNPRYGSRIKEQFEEILDTLQKDGVIKEWSYKETGIEQRIEQERNWFANTWLKARVQILPPSEITGLQDFNGLTFIEEPDYDTLNLSEFFKGMTEKEAAAATEAAEKEVSPESVSQERNIRGVSILEAAKEMGISHSTLSRYERNLIKRPYTESLEKMKVWLNKK
;
A
#
# COMPACT_ATOMS: atom_id res chain seq x y z
N MET A 1 -14.50 19.76 48.98
CA MET A 1 -13.14 20.14 48.51
C MET A 1 -12.01 19.57 49.38
N SER A 2 -12.17 19.40 50.70
CA SER A 2 -11.07 18.86 51.54
C SER A 2 -10.82 17.35 51.36
N GLU A 3 -11.86 16.53 51.21
CA GLU A 3 -11.73 15.07 51.05
C GLU A 3 -11.14 14.67 49.67
N LEU A 4 -11.57 15.35 48.60
CA LEU A 4 -11.08 15.10 47.24
C LEU A 4 -9.57 15.37 47.08
N ASN A 5 -9.09 16.46 47.71
CA ASN A 5 -7.66 16.79 47.75
C ASN A 5 -6.85 15.82 48.62
N THR A 6 -7.49 15.21 49.63
CA THR A 6 -6.85 14.21 50.50
C THR A 6 -6.69 12.88 49.76
N LEU A 7 -7.70 12.44 49.01
CA LEU A 7 -7.65 11.25 48.17
C LEU A 7 -6.63 11.40 47.03
N GLN A 8 -6.57 12.58 46.40
CA GLN A 8 -5.56 12.88 45.38
C GLN A 8 -4.14 12.78 45.94
N ARG A 9 -3.87 13.34 47.12
CA ARG A 9 -2.53 13.25 47.74
C ARG A 9 -2.14 11.78 48.01
N ARG A 10 -3.07 10.98 48.56
CA ARG A 10 -2.85 9.54 48.81
C ARG A 10 -2.56 8.76 47.53
N PHE A 11 -3.34 9.02 46.48
CA PHE A 11 -3.15 8.44 45.15
C PHE A 11 -1.75 8.73 44.57
N MET A 12 -1.30 9.98 44.72
CA MET A 12 0.00 10.42 44.24
C MET A 12 1.16 9.79 45.03
N ASP A 13 1.03 9.66 46.35
CA ASP A 13 2.06 9.03 47.20
C ASP A 13 2.21 7.53 46.92
N PHE A 14 1.10 6.84 46.65
CA PHE A 14 1.11 5.46 46.19
C PHE A 14 1.82 5.29 44.85
N THR A 15 1.51 6.15 43.88
CA THR A 15 2.07 6.11 42.52
C THR A 15 3.60 6.21 42.58
N LYS A 16 4.16 7.08 43.44
CA LYS A 16 5.62 7.19 43.65
C LYS A 16 6.23 5.89 44.15
N THR A 17 5.51 5.13 44.95
CA THR A 17 6.00 3.92 45.60
C THR A 17 5.97 2.74 44.62
N ILE A 18 4.87 2.56 43.88
CA ILE A 18 4.72 1.45 42.92
C ILE A 18 5.56 1.66 41.68
N PHE A 19 5.56 2.86 41.11
CA PHE A 19 6.24 3.20 39.86
C PHE A 19 7.52 4.00 40.13
N LYS A 20 8.28 3.63 41.17
CA LYS A 20 9.54 4.30 41.55
C LYS A 20 10.54 4.44 40.39
N ASP A 21 10.49 3.52 39.44
CA ASP A 21 11.38 3.49 38.27
C ASP A 21 10.92 4.44 37.14
N PHE A 22 9.75 5.08 37.28
CA PHE A 22 9.14 5.98 36.30
C PHE A 22 8.75 7.34 36.95
N PRO A 23 9.72 8.16 37.39
CA PRO A 23 9.44 9.41 38.11
C PRO A 23 8.67 10.46 37.28
N GLN A 24 8.69 10.36 35.95
CA GLN A 24 7.95 11.26 35.06
C GLN A 24 6.44 10.99 35.05
N LEU A 25 6.04 9.73 35.26
CA LEU A 25 4.64 9.31 35.36
C LEU A 25 3.91 10.11 36.45
N PHE A 26 4.62 10.39 37.55
CA PHE A 26 4.13 11.21 38.65
C PHE A 26 3.76 12.63 38.19
N VAL A 27 4.59 13.25 37.35
CA VAL A 27 4.37 14.61 36.86
C VAL A 27 3.18 14.63 35.89
N GLU A 28 3.14 13.68 34.95
CA GLU A 28 2.07 13.54 33.95
C GLU A 28 0.71 13.29 34.63
N TRP A 29 0.64 12.34 35.56
CA TRP A 29 -0.60 12.02 36.27
C TRP A 29 -1.06 13.15 37.19
N THR A 30 -0.13 13.92 37.77
CA THR A 30 -0.50 15.11 38.56
C THR A 30 -1.20 16.15 37.69
N ILE A 31 -0.69 16.39 36.49
CA ILE A 31 -1.27 17.35 35.53
C ILE A 31 -2.64 16.85 35.07
N ASP A 32 -2.75 15.58 34.69
CA ASP A 32 -4.01 14.98 34.26
C ASP A 32 -5.08 15.03 35.33
N MET A 33 -4.72 14.70 36.58
CA MET A 33 -5.64 14.75 37.71
C MET A 33 -6.15 16.17 37.98
N ASN A 34 -5.27 17.17 37.91
CA ASN A 34 -5.67 18.56 38.12
C ASN A 34 -6.62 19.04 37.01
N ASN A 35 -6.39 18.64 35.76
CA ASN A 35 -7.24 19.02 34.63
C ASN A 35 -8.61 18.31 34.67
N LEU A 36 -8.66 17.04 35.11
CA LEU A 36 -9.90 16.32 35.37
C LEU A 36 -10.73 16.98 36.48
N LEU A 37 -10.07 17.39 37.57
CA LEU A 37 -10.73 18.05 38.70
C LEU A 37 -11.21 19.47 38.38
N ALA A 38 -10.59 20.13 37.41
CA ALA A 38 -10.99 21.45 36.92
C ALA A 38 -12.25 21.43 36.03
N ASN A 39 -12.87 20.26 35.79
CA ASN A 39 -14.09 20.08 35.00
C ASN A 39 -14.01 20.73 33.60
N GLN A 40 -12.84 20.65 32.95
CA GLN A 40 -12.71 21.04 31.55
C GLN A 40 -13.47 20.04 30.66
N ALA A 41 -14.52 20.50 29.98
CA ALA A 41 -15.53 19.66 29.33
C ALA A 41 -15.02 18.68 28.25
N ASP A 42 -13.76 18.77 27.83
CA ASP A 42 -13.17 17.96 26.75
C ASP A 42 -11.79 17.38 27.08
N TYR A 43 -11.40 17.36 28.37
CA TYR A 43 -10.08 16.85 28.77
C TYR A 43 -10.03 15.32 28.77
N GLN A 44 -9.00 14.73 28.15
CA GLN A 44 -8.77 13.30 28.13
C GLN A 44 -7.42 12.96 28.78
N PRO A 45 -7.40 12.18 29.89
CA PRO A 45 -6.16 11.81 30.56
C PRO A 45 -5.35 10.81 29.73
N CYS A 46 -4.06 10.69 30.04
CA CYS A 46 -3.15 9.75 29.41
C CYS A 46 -3.61 8.28 29.59
N GLN A 47 -3.18 7.41 28.68
CA GLN A 47 -3.61 6.01 28.65
C GLN A 47 -3.15 5.23 29.90
N SER A 48 -1.98 5.54 30.44
CA SER A 48 -1.47 4.92 31.67
C SER A 48 -2.33 5.28 32.89
N LEU A 49 -2.78 6.52 33.01
CA LEU A 49 -3.69 6.94 34.09
C LEU A 49 -5.08 6.30 33.94
N LYS A 50 -5.58 6.17 32.70
CA LYS A 50 -6.84 5.45 32.44
C LYS A 50 -6.73 3.98 32.81
N ALA A 51 -5.66 3.30 32.38
CA ALA A 51 -5.39 1.91 32.74
C ALA A 51 -5.29 1.73 34.26
N PHE A 52 -4.69 2.69 34.95
CA PHE A 52 -4.63 2.72 36.41
C PHE A 52 -6.02 2.79 37.04
N PHE A 53 -6.89 3.69 36.58
CA PHE A 53 -8.26 3.75 37.11
C PHE A 53 -9.07 2.49 36.82
N VAL A 54 -8.89 1.89 35.63
CA VAL A 54 -9.57 0.65 35.25
C VAL A 54 -9.16 -0.51 36.16
N VAL A 55 -7.86 -0.67 36.44
CA VAL A 55 -7.41 -1.76 37.33
C VAL A 55 -7.85 -1.54 38.78
N ILE A 56 -7.84 -0.29 39.26
CA ILE A 56 -8.34 0.05 40.60
C ILE A 56 -9.85 -0.23 40.71
N ASP A 57 -10.66 0.22 39.76
CA ASP A 57 -12.11 -0.04 39.74
C ASP A 57 -12.42 -1.54 39.67
N ARG A 58 -11.62 -2.29 38.89
CA ARG A 58 -11.71 -3.74 38.83
C ARG A 58 -11.40 -4.40 40.18
N ILE A 59 -10.28 -4.07 40.81
CA ILE A 59 -9.89 -4.64 42.13
C ILE A 59 -10.95 -4.34 43.20
N VAL A 60 -11.48 -3.12 43.20
CA VAL A 60 -12.55 -2.69 44.11
C VAL A 60 -13.80 -3.55 43.94
N LYS A 61 -14.20 -3.83 42.69
CA LYS A 61 -15.38 -4.64 42.37
C LYS A 61 -15.16 -6.13 42.66
N ASP A 62 -14.02 -6.68 42.24
CA ASP A 62 -13.71 -8.11 42.34
C ASP A 62 -13.52 -8.55 43.81
N HIS A 63 -13.06 -7.64 44.69
CA HIS A 63 -12.79 -7.93 46.10
C HIS A 63 -13.70 -7.20 47.10
N HIS A 64 -14.75 -6.52 46.64
CA HIS A 64 -15.70 -5.75 47.46
C HIS A 64 -15.02 -4.77 48.44
N LEU A 65 -14.02 -4.04 47.96
CA LEU A 65 -13.22 -3.12 48.78
C LEU A 65 -13.83 -1.70 48.79
N GLU A 66 -13.57 -0.94 49.84
CA GLU A 66 -13.96 0.48 49.92
C GLU A 66 -12.80 1.37 49.42
N ILE A 67 -13.08 2.23 48.42
CA ILE A 67 -12.10 3.18 47.86
C ILE A 67 -11.58 4.15 48.93
N GLU A 68 -12.40 4.47 49.93
CA GLU A 68 -12.06 5.35 51.05
C GLU A 68 -10.92 4.81 51.94
N LYS A 69 -10.74 3.47 51.94
CA LYS A 69 -9.68 2.74 52.66
C LYS A 69 -8.52 2.33 51.75
N LEU A 70 -8.29 3.08 50.67
CA LEU A 70 -7.23 2.82 49.68
C LEU A 70 -5.89 2.41 50.33
N ASP A 71 -5.46 3.16 51.35
CA ASP A 71 -4.16 2.98 52.01
C ASP A 71 -3.98 1.60 52.67
N GLU A 72 -5.08 0.90 53.01
CA GLU A 72 -5.04 -0.40 53.70
C GLU A 72 -4.80 -1.57 52.75
N TRP A 73 -5.23 -1.45 51.49
CA TRP A 73 -5.24 -2.58 50.56
C TRP A 73 -4.39 -2.36 49.31
N ILE A 74 -4.14 -1.12 48.90
CA ILE A 74 -3.55 -0.83 47.60
C ILE A 74 -2.12 -1.38 47.44
N TYR A 75 -1.35 -1.45 48.53
CA TYR A 75 0.00 -2.04 48.54
C TYR A 75 -0.02 -3.57 48.40
N THR A 76 -1.09 -4.23 48.82
CA THR A 76 -1.27 -5.68 48.70
C THR A 76 -1.41 -6.11 47.23
N TYR A 77 -2.04 -5.26 46.41
CA TYR A 77 -2.23 -5.49 44.97
C TYR A 77 -1.20 -4.77 44.10
N SER A 78 -0.07 -4.37 44.70
CA SER A 78 0.94 -3.53 44.05
C SER A 78 1.49 -4.13 42.75
N GLU A 79 1.79 -5.42 42.74
CA GLU A 79 2.31 -6.14 41.58
C GLU A 79 1.26 -6.31 40.47
N GLU A 80 -0.01 -6.52 40.82
CA GLU A 80 -1.11 -6.63 39.85
C GLU A 80 -1.39 -5.30 39.18
N ILE A 81 -1.47 -4.23 39.97
CA ILE A 81 -1.63 -2.86 39.48
C ILE A 81 -0.44 -2.50 38.58
N ARG A 82 0.78 -2.79 39.01
CA ARG A 82 1.99 -2.54 38.23
C ARG A 82 1.98 -3.31 36.92
N GLY A 83 1.70 -4.61 36.95
CA GLY A 83 1.66 -5.48 35.77
C GLY A 83 0.60 -5.06 34.75
N PHE A 84 -0.56 -4.59 35.20
CA PHE A 84 -1.62 -4.11 34.32
C PHE A 84 -1.30 -2.77 33.68
N VAL A 85 -0.64 -1.86 34.42
CA VAL A 85 -0.41 -0.47 33.97
C VAL A 85 0.87 -0.34 33.13
N LEU A 86 1.90 -1.15 33.41
CA LEU A 86 3.19 -1.11 32.72
C LEU A 86 3.10 -1.07 31.18
N PRO A 87 2.26 -1.89 30.50
CA PRO A 87 2.12 -1.87 29.05
C PRO A 87 1.58 -0.56 28.47
N TYR A 88 0.93 0.26 29.31
CA TYR A 88 0.32 1.54 28.92
C TYR A 88 1.19 2.74 29.27
N ILE A 89 2.28 2.53 30.02
CA ILE A 89 3.32 3.54 30.24
C ILE A 89 4.05 3.68 28.91
N ARG A 90 3.92 4.84 28.25
CA ARG A 90 4.76 5.17 27.09
C ARG A 90 6.21 5.02 27.52
N ASP A 91 6.99 4.24 26.78
CA ASP A 91 8.40 4.03 27.10
C ASP A 91 9.17 5.31 26.78
N ILE A 92 9.11 6.31 27.67
CA ILE A 92 9.78 7.61 27.55
C ILE A 92 11.27 7.49 27.95
N ARG A 93 11.92 6.38 27.64
CA ARG A 93 13.38 6.26 27.82
C ARG A 93 14.18 6.98 26.74
N GLU A 94 13.54 7.51 25.69
CA GLU A 94 14.24 8.22 24.61
C GLU A 94 13.97 9.74 24.48
N ASP A 95 12.98 10.32 25.16
CA ASP A 95 12.63 11.75 24.98
C ASP A 95 13.35 12.73 25.94
N GLN A 96 14.35 12.30 26.70
CA GLN A 96 15.18 13.20 27.52
C GLN A 96 16.44 13.72 26.79
N ALA A 97 16.34 13.95 25.48
CA ALA A 97 17.29 14.81 24.76
C ALA A 97 16.55 16.05 24.26
N PRO A 98 16.99 17.27 24.60
CA PRO A 98 16.33 18.49 24.14
C PRO A 98 16.44 18.56 22.60
N TYR A 99 15.28 18.57 21.92
CA TYR A 99 15.11 18.80 20.48
C TYR A 99 15.64 17.74 19.50
N SER A 100 15.41 16.46 19.78
CA SER A 100 15.57 15.40 18.77
C SER A 100 14.22 14.74 18.48
N LEU A 101 13.57 15.16 17.39
CA LEU A 101 12.45 14.45 16.75
C LEU A 101 12.97 13.09 16.24
N LYS A 102 13.12 12.08 17.11
CA LYS A 102 13.59 10.74 16.70
C LYS A 102 12.43 9.98 16.06
N THR A 103 12.76 9.23 15.00
CA THR A 103 11.80 8.31 14.39
C THR A 103 11.71 7.01 15.20
N ASN A 104 10.48 6.52 15.40
CA ASN A 104 10.21 5.20 15.97
C ASN A 104 10.51 4.05 14.99
N ASN A 105 10.79 4.35 13.72
CA ASN A 105 11.02 3.38 12.65
C ASN A 105 12.50 3.04 12.44
N ARG A 106 13.41 3.55 13.29
CA ARG A 106 14.86 3.50 13.07
C ARG A 106 15.40 2.10 12.74
N GLU A 107 14.99 1.08 13.49
CA GLU A 107 15.41 -0.30 13.24
C GLU A 107 14.91 -0.81 11.87
N VAL A 108 13.66 -0.53 11.52
CA VAL A 108 13.07 -0.90 10.23
C VAL A 108 13.82 -0.20 9.09
N ILE A 109 14.14 1.07 9.25
CA ILE A 109 14.90 1.85 8.24
C ILE A 109 16.31 1.29 8.07
N ASN A 110 17.02 1.03 9.17
CA ASN A 110 18.37 0.45 9.10
C ASN A 110 18.37 -0.93 8.45
N ASN A 111 17.37 -1.77 8.78
CA ASN A 111 17.20 -3.07 8.15
C ASN A 111 16.96 -2.94 6.63
N LEU A 112 16.10 -2.03 6.21
CA LEU A 112 15.86 -1.76 4.79
C LEU A 112 17.13 -1.23 4.10
N LEU A 113 17.86 -0.30 4.71
CA LEU A 113 19.09 0.25 4.13
C LEU A 113 20.19 -0.80 3.91
N ASN A 114 20.16 -1.89 4.67
CA ASN A 114 21.07 -3.03 4.51
C ASN A 114 20.62 -4.04 3.44
N GLN A 115 19.44 -3.85 2.84
CA GLN A 115 18.91 -4.70 1.78
C GLN A 115 19.07 -4.04 0.41
N SER A 116 19.26 -4.84 -0.63
CA SER A 116 19.25 -4.35 -2.02
C SER A 116 17.83 -4.16 -2.56
N PHE A 117 16.90 -5.00 -2.11
CA PHE A 117 15.50 -5.06 -2.56
C PHE A 117 14.56 -5.07 -1.36
N ALA A 118 13.40 -4.44 -1.54
CA ALA A 118 12.29 -4.54 -0.60
C ALA A 118 11.03 -5.04 -1.31
N GLU A 119 10.18 -5.73 -0.55
CA GLU A 119 8.85 -6.12 -1.00
C GLU A 119 8.01 -4.85 -1.24
N SER A 120 7.34 -4.80 -2.40
CA SER A 120 6.55 -3.68 -2.89
C SER A 120 5.26 -4.19 -3.52
N GLY A 121 4.22 -3.36 -3.55
CA GLY A 121 3.02 -3.64 -4.33
C GLY A 121 3.35 -3.89 -5.81
N SER A 122 2.75 -4.92 -6.40
CA SER A 122 2.95 -5.29 -7.81
C SER A 122 1.65 -5.44 -8.61
N ALA A 123 0.51 -5.17 -7.97
CA ALA A 123 -0.77 -5.10 -8.66
C ALA A 123 -0.71 -4.07 -9.80
N LEU A 124 -1.42 -4.34 -10.90
CA LEU A 124 -1.42 -3.44 -12.07
C LEU A 124 -1.85 -2.02 -11.68
N LEU A 125 -2.91 -1.88 -10.89
CA LEU A 125 -3.38 -0.58 -10.40
C LEU A 125 -2.31 0.16 -9.60
N PHE A 126 -1.56 -0.54 -8.74
CA PHE A 126 -0.45 0.03 -7.98
C PHE A 126 0.64 0.60 -8.90
N HIS A 127 1.04 -0.16 -9.91
CA HIS A 127 2.03 0.28 -10.91
C HIS A 127 1.54 1.50 -11.71
N ARG A 128 0.27 1.48 -12.17
CA ARG A 128 -0.30 2.57 -12.95
C ARG A 128 -0.44 3.85 -12.13
N LEU A 129 -0.90 3.76 -10.88
CA LEU A 129 -0.95 4.92 -9.98
C LEU A 129 0.44 5.55 -9.80
N ARG A 130 1.46 4.73 -9.56
CA ARG A 130 2.85 5.18 -9.45
C ARG A 130 3.32 5.90 -10.72
N GLU A 131 2.99 5.36 -11.90
CA GLU A 131 3.32 5.98 -13.20
C GLU A 131 2.62 7.33 -13.37
N THR A 132 1.28 7.36 -13.23
CA THR A 132 0.43 8.55 -13.33
C THR A 132 0.89 9.66 -12.39
N ILE A 133 1.24 9.31 -11.14
CA ILE A 133 1.78 10.26 -10.15
C ILE A 133 3.14 10.80 -10.60
N SER A 134 4.07 9.92 -11.01
CA SER A 134 5.43 10.35 -11.40
C SER A 134 5.48 11.23 -12.65
N LYS A 135 4.55 11.00 -13.58
CA LYS A 135 4.42 11.74 -14.86
C LYS A 135 3.43 12.91 -14.78
N ASN A 136 2.71 13.04 -13.67
CA ASN A 136 1.67 14.03 -13.46
C ASN A 136 0.62 14.03 -14.57
N GLU A 137 0.05 12.87 -14.88
CA GLU A 137 -0.92 12.67 -15.98
C GLU A 137 -2.36 13.10 -15.62
N PHE A 138 -2.53 13.92 -14.58
CA PHE A 138 -3.85 14.42 -14.17
C PHE A 138 -4.29 15.57 -15.08
N ASP A 139 -5.45 15.42 -15.72
CA ASP A 139 -6.03 16.44 -16.58
C ASP A 139 -6.70 17.56 -15.75
N LEU A 140 -6.06 18.73 -15.76
CA LEU A 140 -6.52 19.93 -15.05
C LEU A 140 -7.72 20.64 -15.73
N SER A 141 -8.11 20.23 -16.95
CA SER A 141 -9.26 20.82 -17.64
C SER A 141 -10.61 20.35 -17.09
N THR A 142 -10.60 19.24 -16.37
CA THR A 142 -11.78 18.69 -15.70
C THR A 142 -12.08 19.42 -14.38
N ALA A 143 -13.36 19.43 -13.96
CA ALA A 143 -13.76 20.10 -12.71
C ALA A 143 -13.03 19.57 -11.47
N VAL A 144 -12.64 18.29 -11.51
CA VAL A 144 -11.78 17.64 -10.52
C VAL A 144 -10.64 16.97 -11.29
N PRO A 145 -9.37 17.35 -11.08
CA PRO A 145 -8.25 16.82 -11.85
C PRO A 145 -8.27 15.29 -11.89
N THR A 146 -8.36 14.72 -13.10
CA THR A 146 -8.63 13.29 -13.29
C THR A 146 -7.59 12.66 -14.20
N ALA A 147 -7.14 11.45 -13.85
CA ALA A 147 -6.35 10.59 -14.69
C ALA A 147 -7.08 9.27 -14.95
N VAL A 148 -7.15 8.85 -16.21
CA VAL A 148 -7.80 7.60 -16.61
C VAL A 148 -6.79 6.46 -16.53
N ILE A 149 -7.13 5.43 -15.77
CA ILE A 149 -6.35 4.20 -15.64
C ILE A 149 -7.15 3.11 -16.36
N ALA A 150 -6.95 3.03 -17.68
CA ALA A 150 -7.61 2.06 -18.53
C ALA A 150 -6.58 1.09 -19.13
N GLU A 151 -6.71 -0.18 -18.76
CA GLU A 151 -5.99 -1.29 -19.38
C GLU A 151 -6.95 -2.48 -19.44
N ARG A 152 -6.79 -3.43 -20.37
CA ARG A 152 -7.80 -4.45 -20.74
C ARG A 152 -8.56 -5.16 -19.59
N ALA A 153 -8.03 -5.17 -18.36
CA ALA A 153 -8.61 -5.79 -17.17
C ALA A 153 -9.02 -4.79 -16.05
N ILE A 154 -8.75 -3.49 -16.19
CA ILE A 154 -9.03 -2.45 -15.20
C ILE A 154 -9.52 -1.19 -15.91
N GLU A 155 -10.72 -0.75 -15.54
CA GLU A 155 -11.22 0.59 -15.80
C GLU A 155 -11.37 1.30 -14.44
N ALA A 156 -10.41 2.16 -14.13
CA ALA A 156 -10.44 2.99 -12.94
C ALA A 156 -10.08 4.43 -13.30
N THR A 157 -10.50 5.38 -12.47
CA THR A 157 -10.10 6.78 -12.62
C THR A 157 -9.53 7.28 -11.31
N ALA A 158 -8.37 7.94 -11.36
CA ALA A 158 -7.78 8.60 -10.21
C ALA A 158 -8.17 10.08 -10.24
N GLN A 159 -8.64 10.61 -9.13
CA GLN A 159 -9.12 11.99 -9.00
C GLN A 159 -8.41 12.70 -7.86
N VAL A 160 -7.96 13.93 -8.09
CA VAL A 160 -7.35 14.77 -7.05
C VAL A 160 -8.43 15.66 -6.45
N ARG A 161 -8.79 15.42 -5.19
CA ARG A 161 -9.86 16.14 -4.49
C ARG A 161 -9.29 17.09 -3.46
N ALA A 162 -9.70 18.36 -3.52
CA ALA A 162 -9.21 19.39 -2.61
C ALA A 162 -9.68 19.19 -1.16
N GLU A 163 -10.84 18.56 -0.97
CA GLU A 163 -11.41 18.26 0.33
C GLU A 163 -11.22 16.78 0.67
N ASN A 164 -10.39 16.52 1.68
CA ASN A 164 -10.33 15.22 2.32
C ASN A 164 -11.32 15.21 3.48
N GLU A 165 -12.58 14.88 3.20
CA GLU A 165 -13.62 14.69 4.24
C GLU A 165 -13.23 13.61 5.27
N ASN A 166 -12.27 12.74 4.93
CA ASN A 166 -11.74 11.68 5.79
C ASN A 166 -10.59 12.11 6.71
N LEU A 167 -10.16 13.39 6.73
CA LEU A 167 -9.16 13.85 7.69
C LEU A 167 -9.76 13.87 9.10
N LYS A 168 -9.46 12.85 9.90
CA LYS A 168 -9.84 12.77 11.32
C LYS A 168 -8.91 13.59 12.23
N ILE A 169 -8.37 14.70 11.72
CA ILE A 169 -7.48 15.58 12.47
C ILE A 169 -8.33 16.38 13.48
N LYS A 170 -7.99 16.27 14.77
CA LYS A 170 -8.79 16.84 15.87
C LYS A 170 -8.45 18.31 16.24
N SER A 171 -7.36 18.88 15.69
CA SER A 171 -6.87 20.21 16.06
C SER A 171 -7.02 21.24 14.92
N ASN A 172 -7.60 22.41 15.22
CA ASN A 172 -7.82 23.50 14.25
C ASN A 172 -6.53 23.98 13.57
N ALA A 173 -5.44 24.13 14.32
CA ALA A 173 -4.15 24.56 13.75
C ALA A 173 -3.53 23.48 12.84
N SER A 174 -3.67 22.21 13.21
CA SER A 174 -3.24 21.07 12.40
C SER A 174 -4.04 20.96 11.10
N ILE A 175 -5.35 21.18 11.17
CA ILE A 175 -6.25 21.20 10.00
C ILE A 175 -5.82 22.31 9.04
N GLU A 176 -5.54 23.52 9.53
CA GLU A 176 -5.15 24.65 8.68
C GLU A 176 -3.79 24.41 8.00
N GLN A 177 -2.78 23.95 8.76
CA GLN A 177 -1.47 23.59 8.19
C GLN A 177 -1.58 22.48 7.15
N TRP A 178 -2.38 21.45 7.42
CA TRP A 178 -2.61 20.37 6.47
C TRP A 178 -3.33 20.86 5.20
N LYS A 179 -4.38 21.68 5.34
CA LYS A 179 -5.09 22.32 4.22
C LYS A 179 -4.15 23.16 3.34
N ASN A 180 -3.18 23.85 3.95
CA ASN A 180 -2.18 24.61 3.22
C ASN A 180 -1.21 23.72 2.43
N LEU A 181 -0.89 22.53 2.93
CA LEU A 181 -0.07 21.55 2.21
C LEU A 181 -0.85 20.92 1.05
N THR A 182 -2.13 20.56 1.26
CA THR A 182 -2.97 19.93 0.23
C THR A 182 -3.35 20.90 -0.89
N SER A 183 -3.53 22.20 -0.61
CA SER A 183 -3.82 23.19 -1.66
C SER A 183 -2.65 23.38 -2.63
N GLN A 184 -1.41 23.28 -2.15
CA GLN A 184 -0.20 23.33 -2.98
C GLN A 184 0.00 22.05 -3.80
N ALA A 185 -0.46 20.91 -3.28
CA ALA A 185 -0.31 19.60 -3.89
C ALA A 185 -1.05 19.42 -5.23
N LEU A 186 -2.15 20.15 -5.47
CA LEU A 186 -2.97 20.07 -6.68
C LEU A 186 -2.20 20.39 -7.99
N THR A 187 -0.99 20.93 -7.90
CA THR A 187 -0.28 21.52 -9.06
C THR A 187 1.05 20.85 -9.42
N SER A 188 1.56 19.88 -8.66
CA SER A 188 2.92 19.38 -8.92
C SER A 188 3.22 18.00 -8.33
N MET A 189 2.61 16.95 -8.89
CA MET A 189 3.10 15.58 -8.64
C MET A 189 4.36 15.31 -9.44
N ASP A 190 5.31 14.59 -8.86
CA ASP A 190 6.60 14.32 -9.46
C ASP A 190 7.14 12.93 -9.04
N ASP A 191 8.33 12.60 -9.51
CA ASP A 191 9.02 11.36 -9.14
C ASP A 191 9.32 11.26 -7.63
N LEU A 192 9.37 12.39 -6.90
CA LEU A 192 9.47 12.38 -5.43
C LEU A 192 8.13 12.00 -4.80
N THR A 193 7.00 12.44 -5.34
CA THR A 193 5.67 11.97 -4.91
C THR A 193 5.54 10.46 -5.05
N ALA A 194 6.03 9.90 -6.17
CA ALA A 194 6.08 8.46 -6.37
C ALA A 194 7.06 7.76 -5.41
N ASP A 195 8.18 8.40 -5.02
CA ASP A 195 9.05 7.85 -3.96
C ASP A 195 8.32 7.76 -2.62
N ILE A 196 7.56 8.79 -2.24
CA ILE A 196 6.80 8.79 -0.98
C ILE A 196 5.70 7.72 -1.02
N PHE A 197 5.04 7.56 -2.16
CA PHE A 197 4.08 6.47 -2.39
C PHE A 197 4.70 5.10 -2.10
N ASP A 198 5.90 4.86 -2.63
CA ASP A 198 6.64 3.62 -2.44
C ASP A 198 7.09 3.43 -0.99
N ILE A 199 7.67 4.48 -0.40
CA ILE A 199 8.21 4.44 0.97
C ILE A 199 7.11 4.14 1.99
N VAL A 200 5.98 4.85 1.93
CA VAL A 200 4.88 4.62 2.88
C VAL A 200 4.32 3.23 2.70
N SER A 201 4.18 2.74 1.46
CA SER A 201 3.69 1.39 1.18
C SER A 201 4.66 0.33 1.74
N ILE A 202 5.96 0.47 1.52
CA ILE A 202 6.99 -0.45 2.02
C ILE A 202 7.00 -0.47 3.54
N LEU A 203 7.07 0.71 4.18
CA LEU A 203 7.07 0.80 5.64
C LEU A 203 5.81 0.18 6.24
N TRP A 204 4.66 0.39 5.60
CA TRP A 204 3.41 -0.20 6.05
C TRP A 204 3.43 -1.72 5.92
N MET A 205 3.89 -2.26 4.79
CA MET A 205 4.02 -3.71 4.60
C MET A 205 4.96 -4.38 5.60
N GLN A 206 6.02 -3.68 6.05
CA GLN A 206 6.97 -4.20 7.03
C GLN A 206 6.43 -4.19 8.47
N GLN A 207 5.52 -3.27 8.80
CA GLN A 207 5.07 -3.04 10.17
C GLN A 207 3.64 -3.50 10.46
N ALA A 208 2.78 -3.55 9.45
CA ALA A 208 1.37 -3.83 9.64
C ALA A 208 1.13 -5.33 9.90
N THR A 209 0.42 -5.61 10.99
CA THR A 209 -0.04 -6.94 11.41
C THR A 209 -1.50 -7.22 11.03
N HIS A 210 -2.20 -6.22 10.49
CA HIS A 210 -3.53 -6.34 9.88
C HIS A 210 -3.80 -5.19 8.89
N LYS A 211 -4.74 -5.40 7.97
CA LYS A 211 -5.03 -4.48 6.84
C LYS A 211 -5.48 -3.05 7.21
N ASP A 212 -5.97 -2.86 8.43
CA ASP A 212 -6.50 -1.59 8.92
C ASP A 212 -5.54 -0.87 9.88
N GLN A 213 -4.38 -1.47 10.16
CA GLN A 213 -3.39 -0.91 11.08
C GLN A 213 -2.84 0.40 10.51
N MET A 214 -2.76 1.42 11.35
CA MET A 214 -2.02 2.64 11.03
C MET A 214 -0.57 2.49 11.48
N ILE A 215 0.36 3.04 10.69
CA ILE A 215 1.77 3.14 11.09
C ILE A 215 2.13 4.60 11.39
N HIS A 216 3.13 4.78 12.24
CA HIS A 216 3.77 6.08 12.41
C HIS A 216 4.71 6.33 11.24
N PHE A 217 4.63 7.51 10.66
CA PHE A 217 5.52 7.97 9.59
C PHE A 217 6.14 9.30 9.99
N HIS A 218 7.47 9.38 9.96
CA HIS A 218 8.21 10.62 10.16
C HIS A 218 8.92 11.04 8.86
N THR A 219 9.04 12.35 8.60
CA THR A 219 9.70 12.84 7.36
C THR A 219 11.13 12.32 7.21
N ASP A 220 11.82 12.14 8.34
CA ASP A 220 13.22 11.68 8.38
C ASP A 220 13.33 10.21 7.94
N ASP A 221 12.27 9.41 8.02
CA ASP A 221 12.23 8.03 7.49
C ASP A 221 12.44 8.05 5.97
N ALA A 222 11.66 8.89 5.29
CA ALA A 222 11.75 9.03 3.85
C ALA A 222 13.09 9.66 3.41
N LEU A 223 13.63 10.60 4.19
CA LEU A 223 14.93 11.21 3.89
C LEU A 223 16.08 10.21 4.03
N ASN A 224 16.04 9.35 5.05
CA ASN A 224 17.04 8.28 5.24
C ASN A 224 16.95 7.20 4.16
N LEU A 225 15.75 6.70 3.84
CA LEU A 225 15.58 5.70 2.76
C LEU A 225 16.02 6.23 1.39
N ARG A 226 15.93 7.55 1.18
CA ARG A 226 16.46 8.23 -0.02
C ARG A 226 17.94 8.60 0.08
N GLN A 227 18.60 8.29 1.19
CA GLN A 227 20.00 8.64 1.50
C GLN A 227 20.31 10.13 1.31
N VAL A 228 19.38 11.00 1.71
CA VAL A 228 19.65 12.44 1.81
C VAL A 228 20.62 12.65 2.98
N GLN A 229 21.68 13.42 2.74
CA GLN A 229 22.70 13.70 3.75
C GLN A 229 22.19 14.71 4.78
N GLY A 230 22.18 14.29 6.05
CA GLY A 230 21.85 15.14 7.19
C GLY A 230 23.00 16.07 7.55
N ARG A 231 22.81 16.88 8.60
CA ARG A 231 23.93 17.64 9.21
C ARG A 231 24.66 16.86 10.31
N SER A 232 24.01 15.81 10.79
CA SER A 232 24.50 14.97 11.86
C SER A 232 24.19 13.54 11.47
N GLU A 233 25.11 12.66 11.82
CA GLU A 233 25.00 11.23 11.62
C GLU A 233 25.15 10.58 12.98
N GLU A 234 24.20 9.71 13.29
CA GLU A 234 24.23 8.92 14.50
C GLU A 234 25.16 7.69 14.34
N PRO A 235 25.57 7.02 15.42
CA PRO A 235 26.54 5.92 15.35
C PRO A 235 26.14 4.72 14.48
N ASP A 236 24.84 4.53 14.24
CA ASP A 236 24.29 3.47 13.39
C ASP A 236 24.13 3.87 11.91
N GLY A 237 24.62 5.05 11.54
CA GLY A 237 24.50 5.61 10.19
C GLY A 237 23.20 6.37 9.91
N PHE A 238 22.28 6.41 10.89
CA PHE A 238 21.04 7.15 10.73
C PHE A 238 21.31 8.66 10.69
N GLN A 239 20.86 9.32 9.62
CA GLN A 239 21.09 10.74 9.38
C GLN A 239 20.00 11.57 10.06
N THR A 240 20.40 12.66 10.72
CA THR A 240 19.52 13.57 11.43
C THR A 240 19.81 15.04 11.09
N SER A 241 19.05 15.96 11.70
CA SER A 241 19.27 17.41 11.56
C SER A 241 19.14 17.95 10.13
N TYR A 242 18.16 17.40 9.39
CA TYR A 242 17.80 17.85 8.05
C TYR A 242 17.35 19.30 7.98
N ARG A 243 17.44 19.90 6.78
CA ARG A 243 16.95 21.25 6.54
C ARG A 243 15.43 21.24 6.55
N LYS A 244 14.82 22.32 7.06
CA LYS A 244 13.36 22.50 7.05
C LYS A 244 12.76 22.26 5.66
N LYS A 245 13.38 22.81 4.62
CA LYS A 245 12.93 22.63 3.23
C LYS A 245 12.80 21.17 2.82
N GLU A 246 13.76 20.33 3.21
CA GLU A 246 13.76 18.89 2.86
C GLU A 246 12.59 18.17 3.52
N ARG A 247 12.33 18.43 4.80
CA ARG A 247 11.17 17.87 5.53
C ARG A 247 9.85 18.37 4.98
N ASP A 248 9.74 19.67 4.74
CA ASP A 248 8.56 20.30 4.15
C ASP A 248 8.29 19.72 2.75
N ASP A 249 9.34 19.47 1.96
CA ASP A 249 9.21 18.85 0.63
C ASP A 249 8.60 17.45 0.72
N ILE A 250 9.04 16.60 1.66
CA ILE A 250 8.47 15.26 1.88
C ILE A 250 7.00 15.35 2.29
N MET A 251 6.68 16.17 3.30
CA MET A 251 5.32 16.25 3.84
C MET A 251 4.34 16.85 2.82
N LYS A 252 4.77 17.77 1.95
CA LYS A 252 3.96 18.27 0.82
C LYS A 252 3.56 17.15 -0.13
N ARG A 253 4.49 16.24 -0.48
CA ARG A 253 4.19 15.10 -1.36
C ARG A 253 3.30 14.07 -0.66
N LEU A 254 3.50 13.86 0.64
CA LEU A 254 2.62 12.99 1.41
C LEU A 254 1.18 13.54 1.45
N ALA A 255 1.03 14.84 1.73
CA ALA A 255 -0.27 15.51 1.70
C ALA A 255 -0.92 15.38 0.31
N ALA A 256 -0.15 15.50 -0.77
CA ALA A 256 -0.62 15.26 -2.14
C ALA A 256 -1.16 13.85 -2.37
N LEU A 257 -0.51 12.82 -1.81
CA LEU A 257 -1.00 11.45 -1.94
C LEU A 257 -2.33 11.25 -1.23
N THR A 258 -2.58 11.98 -0.13
CA THR A 258 -3.86 11.88 0.58
C THR A 258 -5.02 12.52 -0.15
N THR A 259 -4.78 13.41 -1.12
CA THR A 259 -5.85 14.02 -1.93
C THR A 259 -6.26 13.18 -3.13
N ILE A 260 -5.56 12.07 -3.40
CA ILE A 260 -5.88 11.16 -4.50
C ILE A 260 -6.96 10.19 -4.07
N TRP A 261 -8.02 10.12 -4.86
CA TRP A 261 -9.12 9.18 -4.73
C TRP A 261 -9.23 8.30 -5.97
N ILE A 262 -9.46 7.02 -5.75
CA ILE A 262 -9.64 6.03 -6.81
C ILE A 262 -11.13 5.79 -6.96
N ARG A 263 -11.66 6.14 -8.13
CA ARG A 263 -13.03 5.90 -8.57
C ARG A 263 -13.07 4.59 -9.34
N ILE A 264 -13.87 3.65 -8.86
CA ILE A 264 -14.11 2.35 -9.49
C ILE A 264 -15.60 2.23 -9.77
N GLU A 265 -15.95 1.84 -10.99
CA GLU A 265 -17.33 1.59 -11.38
C GLU A 265 -17.76 0.22 -10.84
N ARG A 266 -18.98 0.16 -10.28
CA ARG A 266 -19.61 -1.06 -9.77
C ARG A 266 -20.75 -1.47 -10.69
N GLU A 267 -21.21 -2.72 -10.56
CA GLU A 267 -22.35 -3.22 -11.33
C GLU A 267 -23.58 -2.30 -11.15
N ASN A 268 -24.28 -2.03 -12.24
CA ASN A 268 -25.47 -1.16 -12.25
C ASN A 268 -26.57 -1.80 -11.39
N LEU A 269 -27.23 -0.99 -10.55
CA LEU A 269 -28.46 -1.41 -9.90
C LEU A 269 -29.59 -1.43 -10.92
N ARG A 270 -30.34 -2.54 -10.97
CA ARG A 270 -31.55 -2.64 -11.78
C ARG A 270 -32.76 -2.43 -10.90
N PHE A 271 -33.50 -1.36 -11.15
CA PHE A 271 -34.79 -1.12 -10.52
C PHE A 271 -35.90 -1.54 -11.50
N ILE A 272 -36.90 -2.23 -10.96
CA ILE A 272 -38.16 -2.50 -11.66
C ILE A 272 -39.14 -1.46 -11.13
N ASN A 273 -39.59 -0.54 -11.99
CA ASN A 273 -40.70 0.34 -11.64
C ASN A 273 -42.00 -0.47 -11.83
N GLU A 274 -42.86 -0.52 -10.81
CA GLU A 274 -44.14 -1.24 -10.87
C GLU A 274 -45.07 -0.72 -11.98
N ASP A 275 -44.84 0.51 -12.45
CA ASP A 275 -45.68 1.20 -13.45
C ASP A 275 -45.10 1.19 -14.89
N GLN A 276 -43.89 0.64 -15.12
CA GLN A 276 -43.28 0.55 -16.46
C GLN A 276 -42.59 -0.79 -16.68
N GLU A 277 -42.86 -1.45 -17.82
CA GLU A 277 -42.18 -2.69 -18.25
C GLU A 277 -40.66 -2.51 -18.56
N SER A 278 -40.07 -1.35 -18.24
CA SER A 278 -38.65 -1.06 -18.47
C SER A 278 -37.84 -1.09 -17.18
N PHE A 279 -36.70 -1.77 -17.22
CA PHE A 279 -35.70 -1.73 -16.15
C PHE A 279 -34.98 -0.38 -16.16
N GLU A 280 -34.91 0.28 -15.01
CA GLU A 280 -34.03 1.43 -14.81
C GLU A 280 -32.67 0.94 -14.29
N GLU A 281 -31.62 1.10 -15.10
CA GLU A 281 -30.25 0.78 -14.69
C GLU A 281 -29.57 2.04 -14.10
N ILE A 282 -29.25 2.02 -12.81
CA ILE A 282 -28.51 3.09 -12.14
C ILE A 282 -27.07 2.65 -11.92
N GLY A 283 -26.12 3.34 -12.55
CA GLY A 283 -24.70 3.07 -12.37
C GLY A 283 -24.21 3.38 -10.96
N GLN A 284 -23.47 2.44 -10.36
CA GLN A 284 -22.85 2.64 -9.05
C GLN A 284 -21.36 2.96 -9.19
N VAL A 285 -20.85 3.78 -8.29
CA VAL A 285 -19.45 4.18 -8.25
C VAL A 285 -18.96 4.17 -6.82
N GLN A 286 -17.82 3.52 -6.57
CA GLN A 286 -17.13 3.56 -5.29
C GLN A 286 -15.91 4.49 -5.38
N PHE A 287 -15.75 5.33 -4.37
CA PHE A 287 -14.57 6.19 -4.21
C PHE A 287 -13.76 5.72 -3.01
N ASN A 288 -12.49 5.40 -3.23
CA ASN A 288 -11.57 4.97 -2.18
C ASN A 288 -10.38 5.95 -2.10
N PRO A 289 -10.04 6.52 -0.94
CA PRO A 289 -8.84 7.33 -0.82
C PRO A 289 -7.60 6.46 -1.07
N LEU A 290 -6.53 7.05 -1.60
CA LEU A 290 -5.27 6.34 -1.82
C LEU A 290 -4.57 6.04 -0.48
N PHE A 291 -4.53 7.04 0.41
CA PHE A 291 -4.05 6.92 1.79
C PHE A 291 -5.01 7.60 2.75
N VAL A 292 -5.05 7.08 3.99
CA VAL A 292 -5.81 7.65 5.10
C VAL A 292 -4.83 8.11 6.16
N VAL A 293 -4.99 9.36 6.62
CA VAL A 293 -4.22 9.97 7.71
C VAL A 293 -5.17 10.25 8.87
N ASP A 294 -4.81 9.77 10.07
CA ASP A 294 -5.64 9.92 11.27
C ASP A 294 -5.17 11.11 12.13
N SER A 295 -3.89 11.11 12.52
CA SER A 295 -3.30 12.14 13.37
C SER A 295 -2.03 12.71 12.74
N VAL A 296 -1.74 13.98 13.03
CA VAL A 296 -0.52 14.68 12.60
C VAL A 296 0.06 15.45 13.78
N THR A 297 1.39 15.52 13.85
CA THR A 297 2.07 16.35 14.86
C THR A 297 2.59 17.62 14.20
N VAL A 298 2.16 18.75 14.76
CA VAL A 298 2.59 20.08 14.32
C VAL A 298 3.74 20.54 15.22
N ALA A 299 4.86 20.90 14.61
CA ALA A 299 5.97 21.54 15.31
C ALA A 299 5.69 23.03 15.50
N TYR A 300 6.01 23.57 16.68
CA TYR A 300 5.80 24.97 17.03
C TYR A 300 7.10 25.70 17.37
N ARG A 301 7.17 26.99 17.02
CA ARG A 301 8.16 27.94 17.53
C ARG A 301 7.42 28.98 18.38
N GLY A 302 7.40 28.78 19.69
CA GLY A 302 6.51 29.54 20.56
C GLY A 302 5.05 29.24 20.20
N SER A 303 4.25 30.27 19.92
CA SER A 303 2.86 30.13 19.48
C SER A 303 2.68 29.86 17.98
N ASN A 304 3.75 29.94 17.18
CA ASN A 304 3.63 29.87 15.72
C ASN A 304 3.88 28.45 15.21
N PRO A 305 2.94 27.84 14.47
CA PRO A 305 3.17 26.55 13.84
C PRO A 305 4.24 26.68 12.74
N ILE A 306 5.22 25.77 12.75
CA ILE A 306 6.36 25.74 11.82
C ILE A 306 6.06 24.81 10.64
N GLY A 307 5.46 23.65 10.91
CA GLY A 307 5.22 22.59 9.92
C GLY A 307 4.79 21.28 10.56
N ILE A 308 4.49 20.29 9.73
CA ILE A 308 4.10 18.93 10.12
C ILE A 308 5.23 17.98 9.72
N TYR A 309 5.73 17.19 10.66
CA TYR A 309 6.88 16.30 10.42
C TYR A 309 6.61 14.83 10.69
N GLU A 310 5.46 14.51 11.28
CA GLU A 310 5.02 13.14 11.49
C GLU A 310 3.51 13.01 11.45
N CYS A 311 3.05 11.81 11.10
CA CYS A 311 1.65 11.46 11.05
C CYS A 311 1.42 9.96 11.25
N SER A 312 0.19 9.62 11.61
CA SER A 312 -0.34 8.26 11.59
C SER A 312 -1.04 8.02 10.26
N ILE A 313 -0.57 7.04 9.49
CA ILE A 313 -0.99 6.82 8.09
C ILE A 313 -1.16 5.34 7.77
N ARG A 314 -2.09 5.03 6.86
CA ARG A 314 -2.19 3.72 6.19
C ARG A 314 -2.63 3.85 4.74
N PRO A 315 -2.35 2.84 3.89
CA PRO A 315 -3.02 2.67 2.61
C PRO A 315 -4.55 2.69 2.78
N GLY A 316 -5.25 3.33 1.84
CA GLY A 316 -6.72 3.23 1.78
C GLY A 316 -7.17 1.79 1.56
N GLU A 317 -8.45 1.50 1.84
CA GLU A 317 -8.97 0.13 1.86
C GLU A 317 -8.63 -0.67 0.59
N LEU A 318 -8.84 -0.06 -0.57
CA LEU A 318 -8.51 -0.67 -1.86
C LEU A 318 -7.03 -1.09 -1.93
N LEU A 319 -6.14 -0.16 -1.59
CA LEU A 319 -4.70 -0.34 -1.68
C LEU A 319 -4.21 -1.35 -0.62
N ALA A 320 -4.74 -1.27 0.60
CA ALA A 320 -4.42 -2.18 1.70
C ALA A 320 -4.71 -3.64 1.33
N ASN A 321 -5.80 -3.91 0.62
CA ASN A 321 -6.13 -5.26 0.16
C ASN A 321 -5.14 -5.82 -0.89
N PHE A 322 -4.46 -4.95 -1.64
CA PHE A 322 -3.39 -5.36 -2.55
C PHE A 322 -2.04 -5.53 -1.85
N LEU A 323 -1.82 -4.86 -0.71
CA LEU A 323 -0.53 -4.86 -0.02
C LEU A 323 -0.48 -5.90 1.11
N TYR A 324 -1.57 -6.06 1.86
CA TYR A 324 -1.63 -6.93 3.04
C TYR A 324 -1.92 -8.38 2.69
N GLY A 325 -1.14 -9.31 3.25
CA GLY A 325 -1.34 -10.76 3.08
C GLY A 325 -1.17 -11.26 1.64
N SER A 326 -0.71 -10.41 0.73
CA SER A 326 -0.70 -10.65 -0.70
C SER A 326 0.68 -11.16 -1.17
N GLN A 327 1.15 -12.28 -0.60
CA GLN A 327 2.39 -12.93 -1.11
C GLN A 327 2.30 -13.25 -2.63
N LYS A 328 1.08 -13.34 -3.17
CA LYS A 328 0.81 -13.54 -4.61
C LYS A 328 0.75 -12.25 -5.45
N SER A 329 0.77 -11.06 -4.84
CA SER A 329 0.74 -9.74 -5.54
C SER A 329 1.73 -8.71 -4.99
N SER A 330 2.70 -9.17 -4.20
CA SER A 330 3.94 -8.44 -3.97
C SER A 330 4.99 -8.73 -5.04
N GLY A 331 5.84 -7.74 -5.31
CA GLY A 331 7.02 -7.82 -6.17
C GLY A 331 8.21 -7.15 -5.50
N MET A 332 9.40 -7.31 -6.06
CA MET A 332 10.63 -6.77 -5.48
C MET A 332 10.99 -5.43 -6.13
N LEU A 333 11.17 -4.39 -5.33
CA LEU A 333 11.67 -3.08 -5.77
C LEU A 333 13.11 -2.91 -5.29
N ALA A 334 14.03 -2.56 -6.20
CA ALA A 334 15.39 -2.20 -5.81
C ALA A 334 15.34 -0.92 -4.96
N LEU A 335 15.82 -0.97 -3.71
CA LEU A 335 15.81 0.18 -2.80
C LEU A 335 16.65 1.35 -3.32
N LYS A 336 17.66 1.04 -4.14
CA LYS A 336 18.43 2.03 -4.91
C LYS A 336 17.57 2.96 -5.75
N THR A 337 16.40 2.50 -6.21
CA THR A 337 15.42 3.31 -6.93
C THR A 337 15.02 4.57 -6.15
N LEU A 338 14.85 4.45 -4.82
CA LEU A 338 14.44 5.56 -3.95
C LEU A 338 15.57 6.59 -3.80
N GLN A 339 16.82 6.15 -3.86
CA GLN A 339 18.02 6.97 -3.65
C GLN A 339 18.39 7.85 -4.86
N TYR A 340 17.91 7.50 -6.07
CA TYR A 340 18.11 8.35 -7.23
C TYR A 340 17.55 9.76 -7.01
N HIS A 341 18.18 10.76 -7.64
CA HIS A 341 17.67 12.13 -7.55
C HIS A 341 16.36 12.28 -8.34
N PRO A 342 15.25 12.78 -7.75
CA PRO A 342 13.94 12.85 -8.40
C PRO A 342 13.91 13.61 -9.73
N THR A 343 14.69 14.68 -9.88
CA THR A 343 14.76 15.43 -11.15
C THR A 343 15.89 14.98 -12.08
N LYS A 344 17.12 14.90 -11.59
CA LYS A 344 18.31 14.57 -12.40
C LYS A 344 18.35 13.12 -12.88
N GLN A 345 17.76 12.20 -12.12
CA GLN A 345 17.77 10.76 -12.41
C GLN A 345 16.35 10.19 -12.51
N LYS A 346 15.36 11.01 -12.90
CA LYS A 346 13.96 10.58 -13.06
C LYS A 346 13.81 9.35 -13.96
N TYR A 347 14.58 9.27 -15.04
CA TYR A 347 14.53 8.16 -15.98
C TYR A 347 14.93 6.83 -15.32
N HIS A 348 15.96 6.85 -14.48
CA HIS A 348 16.40 5.69 -13.69
C HIS A 348 15.26 5.22 -12.77
N LYS A 349 14.59 6.15 -12.07
CA LYS A 349 13.46 5.82 -11.18
C LYS A 349 12.32 5.15 -11.94
N ARG A 350 11.87 5.77 -13.02
CA ARG A 350 10.74 5.30 -13.84
C ARG A 350 11.01 3.93 -14.44
N LEU A 351 12.21 3.74 -15.02
CA LEU A 351 12.60 2.46 -15.59
C LEU A 351 12.71 1.37 -14.53
N SER A 352 13.34 1.66 -13.38
CA SER A 352 13.49 0.67 -12.29
C SER A 352 12.12 0.19 -11.76
N ARG A 353 11.17 1.12 -11.59
CA ARG A 353 9.78 0.80 -11.18
C ARG A 353 9.06 -0.06 -12.22
N TYR A 354 9.24 0.24 -13.49
CA TYR A 354 8.66 -0.55 -14.58
C TYR A 354 9.24 -1.96 -14.65
N LEU A 355 10.57 -2.09 -14.54
CA LEU A 355 11.25 -3.38 -14.53
C LEU A 355 10.82 -4.25 -13.35
N SER A 356 10.72 -3.67 -12.15
CA SER A 356 10.19 -4.35 -10.95
C SER A 356 8.80 -4.98 -11.21
N TRP A 357 7.89 -4.23 -11.83
CA TRP A 357 6.57 -4.73 -12.21
C TRP A 357 6.63 -5.79 -13.33
N GLN A 358 7.44 -5.56 -14.36
CA GLN A 358 7.59 -6.49 -15.49
C GLN A 358 8.18 -7.84 -15.06
N TRP A 359 9.20 -7.85 -14.20
CA TRP A 359 9.79 -9.08 -13.71
C TRP A 359 8.82 -9.86 -12.83
N ARG A 360 7.95 -9.18 -12.08
CA ARG A 360 6.89 -9.87 -11.34
C ARG A 360 5.92 -10.61 -12.26
N ILE A 361 5.55 -10.00 -13.39
CA ILE A 361 4.71 -10.65 -14.40
C ILE A 361 5.45 -11.85 -14.99
N ARG A 362 6.70 -11.66 -15.40
CA ARG A 362 7.54 -12.70 -16.02
C ARG A 362 7.90 -13.83 -15.07
N GLN A 363 7.96 -13.59 -13.77
CA GLN A 363 8.19 -14.64 -12.77
C GLN A 363 7.13 -15.74 -12.82
N LYS A 364 5.89 -15.40 -13.17
CA LYS A 364 4.82 -16.41 -13.30
C LYS A 364 5.06 -17.35 -14.48
N THR A 365 5.69 -16.88 -15.55
CA THR A 365 5.92 -17.62 -16.80
C THR A 365 7.35 -18.11 -16.96
N GLY A 366 8.28 -17.64 -16.12
CA GLY A 366 9.72 -17.89 -16.28
C GLY A 366 10.39 -17.12 -17.43
N ASP A 367 9.67 -16.19 -18.08
CA ASP A 367 10.12 -15.52 -19.32
C ASP A 367 10.94 -14.24 -19.05
N TYR A 368 12.06 -14.39 -18.34
CA TYR A 368 12.94 -13.25 -18.03
C TYR A 368 13.76 -12.77 -19.24
N LEU A 369 14.00 -13.62 -20.23
CA LEU A 369 14.86 -13.33 -21.38
C LEU A 369 14.16 -12.51 -22.48
N ARG A 370 12.85 -12.28 -22.39
CA ARG A 370 12.10 -11.50 -23.37
C ARG A 370 12.66 -10.07 -23.50
N ALA A 371 13.12 -9.73 -24.69
CA ALA A 371 13.61 -8.38 -24.96
C ALA A 371 12.47 -7.34 -25.00
N TYR A 372 12.78 -6.13 -24.55
CA TYR A 372 11.93 -4.96 -24.54
C TYR A 372 12.11 -4.15 -25.82
N HIS A 373 11.04 -3.50 -26.29
CA HIS A 373 11.16 -2.54 -27.38
C HIS A 373 11.79 -1.25 -26.87
N ILE A 374 12.69 -0.65 -27.66
CA ILE A 374 13.29 0.65 -27.32
C ILE A 374 12.28 1.77 -27.57
N GLY A 375 11.82 1.91 -28.81
CA GLY A 375 10.81 2.90 -29.23
C GLY A 375 9.38 2.37 -29.26
N GLY A 376 8.45 3.24 -29.68
CA GLY A 376 7.02 2.96 -29.78
C GLY A 376 6.24 3.19 -28.49
N ASP A 377 4.91 3.05 -28.56
CA ASP A 377 3.99 3.40 -27.45
C ASP A 377 4.16 2.53 -26.20
N LYS A 378 4.72 1.33 -26.37
CA LYS A 378 5.05 0.40 -25.28
C LYS A 378 6.56 0.25 -25.05
N GLY A 379 7.37 1.11 -25.68
CA GLY A 379 8.82 1.07 -25.59
C GLY A 379 9.37 1.68 -24.31
N LEU A 380 10.61 1.34 -23.97
CA LEU A 380 11.28 1.84 -22.78
C LEU A 380 11.47 3.37 -22.77
N LEU A 381 11.61 4.00 -23.95
CA LEU A 381 11.67 5.46 -24.05
C LEU A 381 10.37 6.13 -23.56
N LYS A 382 9.21 5.54 -23.89
CA LYS A 382 7.90 6.03 -23.43
C LYS A 382 7.68 5.76 -21.95
N VAL A 383 8.15 4.61 -21.44
CA VAL A 383 8.13 4.29 -20.01
C VAL A 383 8.88 5.35 -19.20
N MET A 384 10.10 5.69 -19.63
CA MET A 384 10.91 6.73 -19.01
C MET A 384 10.35 8.14 -19.23
N ASP A 385 9.49 8.30 -20.24
CA ASP A 385 8.99 9.60 -20.71
C ASP A 385 10.16 10.52 -21.09
N LEU A 386 11.02 9.95 -21.94
CA LEU A 386 12.14 10.61 -22.58
C LEU A 386 11.68 11.16 -23.93
N ASP A 387 11.90 12.46 -24.16
CA ASP A 387 11.45 13.13 -25.37
C ASP A 387 12.22 12.64 -26.61
N VAL A 388 11.49 12.01 -27.53
CA VAL A 388 12.07 11.39 -28.72
C VAL A 388 12.07 12.41 -29.86
N ASN A 389 13.17 13.13 -29.99
CA ASN A 389 13.41 14.02 -31.13
C ASN A 389 14.46 13.42 -32.08
N PRO A 390 14.08 13.03 -33.32
CA PRO A 390 15.01 12.44 -34.28
C PRO A 390 16.25 13.30 -34.60
N ARG A 391 16.18 14.62 -34.42
CA ARG A 391 17.34 15.52 -34.60
C ARG A 391 18.46 15.27 -33.60
N TYR A 392 18.13 14.69 -32.44
CA TYR A 392 19.08 14.41 -31.36
C TYR A 392 19.28 12.91 -31.16
N GLY A 393 19.11 12.10 -32.21
CA GLY A 393 19.14 10.64 -32.13
C GLY A 393 20.37 10.05 -31.43
N SER A 394 21.57 10.54 -31.74
CA SER A 394 22.81 10.09 -31.08
C SER A 394 22.80 10.37 -29.57
N ARG A 395 22.36 11.56 -29.17
CA ARG A 395 22.29 11.95 -27.75
C ARG A 395 21.24 11.13 -27.00
N ILE A 396 20.12 10.82 -27.63
CA ILE A 396 19.07 9.99 -27.04
C ILE A 396 19.56 8.55 -26.86
N LYS A 397 20.27 7.99 -27.85
CA LYS A 397 20.91 6.67 -27.74
C LYS A 397 21.91 6.65 -26.58
N GLU A 398 22.85 7.59 -26.56
CA GLU A 398 23.88 7.69 -25.51
C GLU A 398 23.25 7.83 -24.11
N GLN A 399 22.25 8.70 -23.96
CA GLN A 399 21.54 8.87 -22.70
C GLN A 399 20.81 7.58 -22.28
N PHE A 400 20.19 6.87 -23.22
CA PHE A 400 19.51 5.61 -22.95
C PHE A 400 20.49 4.53 -22.45
N GLU A 401 21.64 4.40 -23.11
CA GLU A 401 22.71 3.47 -22.73
C GLU A 401 23.32 3.84 -21.37
N GLU A 402 23.61 5.12 -21.13
CA GLU A 402 24.12 5.61 -19.84
C GLU A 402 23.16 5.31 -18.67
N ILE A 403 21.85 5.41 -18.91
CA ILE A 403 20.83 5.03 -17.91
C ILE A 403 20.94 3.55 -17.59
N LEU A 404 21.00 2.67 -18.60
CA LEU A 404 21.11 1.23 -18.39
C LEU A 404 22.43 0.84 -17.72
N ASP A 405 23.54 1.44 -18.13
CA ASP A 405 24.86 1.24 -17.52
C ASP A 405 24.86 1.67 -16.05
N THR A 406 24.20 2.78 -15.73
CA THR A 406 24.05 3.24 -14.34
C THR A 406 23.22 2.24 -13.54
N LEU A 407 22.08 1.78 -14.07
CA LEU A 407 21.25 0.77 -13.40
C LEU A 407 22.01 -0.55 -13.18
N GLN A 408 22.85 -0.96 -14.13
CA GLN A 408 23.68 -2.16 -14.02
C GLN A 408 24.76 -2.00 -12.96
N LYS A 409 25.50 -0.88 -13.01
CA LYS A 409 26.54 -0.55 -12.02
C LYS A 409 25.99 -0.49 -10.59
N ASP A 410 24.77 0.02 -10.45
CA ASP A 410 24.08 0.15 -9.18
C ASP A 410 23.37 -1.13 -8.71
N GLY A 411 23.47 -2.24 -9.47
CA GLY A 411 22.88 -3.53 -9.13
C GLY A 411 21.35 -3.58 -9.22
N VAL A 412 20.72 -2.60 -9.86
CA VAL A 412 19.27 -2.59 -10.11
C VAL A 412 18.92 -3.61 -11.19
N ILE A 413 19.76 -3.72 -12.22
CA ILE A 413 19.71 -4.75 -13.26
C ILE A 413 21.01 -5.56 -13.22
N LYS A 414 20.97 -6.82 -13.66
CA LYS A 414 22.18 -7.65 -13.73
C LYS A 414 23.03 -7.30 -14.93
N GLU A 415 22.39 -7.22 -16.09
CA GLU A 415 23.05 -7.01 -17.38
C GLU A 415 22.02 -6.51 -18.40
N TRP A 416 22.50 -5.78 -19.41
CA TRP A 416 21.71 -5.45 -20.60
C TRP A 416 22.50 -5.65 -21.89
N SER A 417 21.81 -5.99 -22.97
CA SER A 417 22.40 -6.07 -24.31
C SER A 417 21.35 -5.85 -25.40
N TYR A 418 21.76 -5.35 -26.56
CA TYR A 418 20.89 -5.37 -27.74
C TYR A 418 20.57 -6.81 -28.14
N LYS A 419 19.30 -7.07 -28.51
CA LYS A 419 18.89 -8.39 -29.02
C LYS A 419 19.39 -8.60 -30.44
N GLU A 420 19.38 -7.56 -31.25
CA GLU A 420 19.84 -7.61 -32.63
C GLU A 420 21.37 -7.61 -32.70
N THR A 421 21.94 -8.66 -33.31
CA THR A 421 23.38 -8.71 -33.59
C THR A 421 23.77 -7.69 -34.66
N GLY A 422 24.88 -7.01 -34.44
CA GLY A 422 25.46 -6.10 -35.43
C GLY A 422 24.73 -4.76 -35.58
N ILE A 423 23.99 -4.33 -34.54
CA ILE A 423 23.21 -3.09 -34.55
C ILE A 423 24.10 -1.85 -34.79
N GLU A 424 25.30 -1.82 -34.20
CA GLU A 424 26.24 -0.70 -34.34
C GLU A 424 26.70 -0.53 -35.79
N GLN A 425 27.05 -1.63 -36.47
CA GLN A 425 27.43 -1.59 -37.89
C GLN A 425 26.29 -1.07 -38.76
N ARG A 426 25.03 -1.42 -38.44
CA ARG A 426 23.86 -0.91 -39.17
C ARG A 426 23.64 0.57 -38.93
N ILE A 427 23.86 1.04 -37.71
CA ILE A 427 23.77 2.47 -37.36
C ILE A 427 24.79 3.29 -38.15
N GLU A 428 26.01 2.80 -38.31
CA GLU A 428 27.06 3.48 -39.08
C GLU A 428 26.78 3.55 -40.58
N GLN A 429 26.07 2.56 -41.13
CA GLN A 429 25.85 2.43 -42.58
C GLN A 429 24.55 3.09 -43.07
N GLU A 430 23.54 3.24 -42.23
CA GLU A 430 22.20 3.67 -42.65
C GLU A 430 21.95 5.18 -42.44
N ARG A 431 21.41 5.85 -43.46
CA ARG A 431 20.83 7.21 -43.29
C ARG A 431 19.52 7.10 -42.50
N ASN A 432 19.28 8.04 -41.59
CA ASN A 432 18.12 8.00 -40.68
C ASN A 432 18.06 6.73 -39.80
N TRP A 433 19.23 6.16 -39.47
CA TRP A 433 19.37 4.98 -38.62
C TRP A 433 18.56 5.05 -37.31
N PHE A 434 18.39 6.25 -36.74
CA PHE A 434 17.68 6.42 -35.47
C PHE A 434 16.22 5.95 -35.58
N ALA A 435 15.51 6.40 -36.62
CA ALA A 435 14.10 6.05 -36.81
C ALA A 435 13.91 4.64 -37.42
N ASN A 436 14.79 4.27 -38.35
CA ASN A 436 14.61 3.04 -39.12
C ASN A 436 15.19 1.80 -38.45
N THR A 437 16.26 1.96 -37.67
CA THR A 437 17.01 0.87 -37.06
C THR A 437 16.92 0.92 -35.53
N TRP A 438 17.41 1.98 -34.88
CA TRP A 438 17.55 1.96 -33.41
C TRP A 438 16.22 2.00 -32.66
N LEU A 439 15.27 2.85 -33.04
CA LEU A 439 13.94 2.90 -32.40
C LEU A 439 13.14 1.60 -32.54
N LYS A 440 13.42 0.79 -33.57
CA LYS A 440 12.75 -0.50 -33.80
C LYS A 440 13.47 -1.67 -33.16
N ALA A 441 14.70 -1.46 -32.67
CA ALA A 441 15.50 -2.47 -32.03
C ALA A 441 14.94 -2.83 -30.65
N ARG A 442 15.45 -3.94 -30.11
CA ARG A 442 15.05 -4.48 -28.83
C ARG A 442 16.26 -4.63 -27.92
N VAL A 443 16.03 -4.43 -26.63
CA VAL A 443 17.05 -4.59 -25.60
C VAL A 443 16.64 -5.70 -24.65
N GLN A 444 17.55 -6.62 -24.36
CA GLN A 444 17.39 -7.62 -23.32
C GLN A 444 17.95 -7.03 -22.02
N ILE A 445 17.17 -7.09 -20.94
CA ILE A 445 17.55 -6.58 -19.61
C ILE A 445 17.30 -7.71 -18.62
N LEU A 446 18.37 -8.20 -18.00
CA LEU A 446 18.31 -9.31 -17.06
C LEU A 446 18.08 -8.83 -15.62
N PRO A 447 17.13 -9.45 -14.89
CA PRO A 447 16.98 -9.20 -13.47
C PRO A 447 18.19 -9.69 -12.65
N PRO A 448 18.47 -9.05 -11.51
CA PRO A 448 19.41 -9.56 -10.51
C PRO A 448 19.03 -10.94 -9.97
N SER A 449 20.02 -11.65 -9.41
CA SER A 449 19.86 -13.00 -8.84
C SER A 449 18.83 -13.04 -7.71
N GLU A 450 18.73 -11.95 -6.94
CA GLU A 450 17.80 -11.75 -5.84
C GLU A 450 16.34 -11.84 -6.28
N ILE A 451 16.05 -11.47 -7.54
CA ILE A 451 14.70 -11.48 -8.10
C ILE A 451 14.36 -12.85 -8.71
N THR A 452 15.33 -13.53 -9.30
CA THR A 452 15.12 -14.82 -9.97
C THR A 452 15.25 -16.01 -9.03
N GLY A 453 15.95 -15.88 -7.91
CA GLY A 453 16.29 -16.98 -7.02
C GLY A 453 17.21 -18.03 -7.66
N LEU A 454 17.69 -17.78 -8.89
CA LEU A 454 18.51 -18.68 -9.68
C LEU A 454 19.95 -18.16 -9.69
N GLN A 455 20.88 -18.96 -9.17
CA GLN A 455 22.31 -18.63 -9.20
C GLN A 455 22.92 -18.76 -10.61
N ASP A 456 22.30 -19.54 -11.51
CA ASP A 456 22.81 -19.77 -12.87
C ASP A 456 21.69 -19.70 -13.94
N PHE A 457 21.93 -18.91 -14.99
CA PHE A 457 21.00 -18.71 -16.13
C PHE A 457 21.20 -19.73 -17.28
N ASN A 458 22.08 -20.71 -17.12
CA ASN A 458 22.51 -21.61 -18.21
C ASN A 458 21.47 -22.66 -18.66
N GLY A 459 20.20 -22.58 -18.21
CA GLY A 459 19.23 -23.67 -18.42
C GLY A 459 17.77 -23.24 -18.58
N LEU A 460 17.45 -22.12 -19.24
CA LEU A 460 16.07 -21.74 -19.53
C LEU A 460 15.67 -22.00 -20.98
N THR A 461 14.71 -22.90 -21.16
CA THR A 461 14.07 -23.25 -22.43
C THR A 461 13.14 -22.15 -22.93
N PHE A 462 13.23 -21.83 -24.22
CA PHE A 462 12.33 -20.94 -24.95
C PHE A 462 10.94 -21.57 -25.07
N ILE A 463 9.90 -20.88 -24.59
CA ILE A 463 8.51 -21.26 -24.86
C ILE A 463 7.89 -20.13 -25.68
N GLU A 464 7.37 -20.46 -26.87
CA GLU A 464 6.56 -19.57 -27.69
C GLU A 464 5.14 -19.40 -27.11
N GLU A 465 4.54 -18.24 -27.36
CA GLU A 465 3.36 -17.67 -26.69
C GLU A 465 2.12 -18.59 -26.62
N PRO A 466 1.29 -18.37 -25.58
CA PRO A 466 -0.04 -17.82 -25.87
C PRO A 466 -0.41 -16.59 -25.02
N ASP A 467 -1.42 -15.88 -25.53
CA ASP A 467 -2.03 -14.64 -25.05
C ASP A 467 -2.47 -14.71 -23.56
N TYR A 468 -2.24 -13.62 -22.82
CA TYR A 468 -2.17 -13.63 -21.35
C TYR A 468 -3.54 -13.48 -20.67
N ASP A 469 -3.89 -14.45 -19.81
CA ASP A 469 -4.88 -14.31 -18.74
C ASP A 469 -4.31 -13.40 -17.63
N THR A 470 -4.73 -12.13 -17.63
CA THR A 470 -4.57 -11.22 -16.50
C THR A 470 -5.58 -11.59 -15.41
N LEU A 471 -5.14 -11.68 -14.14
CA LEU A 471 -6.02 -11.82 -12.97
C LEU A 471 -7.21 -10.85 -13.10
N ASN A 472 -8.41 -11.40 -13.21
CA ASN A 472 -9.63 -10.65 -13.46
C ASN A 472 -9.98 -9.87 -12.19
N LEU A 473 -9.65 -8.56 -12.14
CA LEU A 473 -9.98 -7.71 -11.00
C LEU A 473 -11.50 -7.71 -10.72
N SER A 474 -12.33 -7.95 -11.75
CA SER A 474 -13.78 -8.03 -11.59
C SER A 474 -14.20 -9.18 -10.65
N GLU A 475 -13.53 -10.34 -10.69
CA GLU A 475 -13.78 -11.46 -9.76
C GLU A 475 -13.38 -11.13 -8.32
N PHE A 476 -12.29 -10.37 -8.14
CA PHE A 476 -11.83 -9.97 -6.81
C PHE A 476 -12.74 -8.89 -6.17
N PHE A 477 -13.24 -7.95 -6.98
CA PHE A 477 -14.25 -6.98 -6.52
C PHE A 477 -15.60 -7.63 -6.25
N LYS A 478 -15.97 -8.68 -6.99
CA LYS A 478 -17.15 -9.52 -6.70
C LYS A 478 -17.05 -10.19 -5.33
N GLY A 479 -15.86 -10.71 -4.99
CA GLY A 479 -15.62 -11.30 -3.67
C GLY A 479 -15.67 -10.32 -2.49
N MET A 480 -15.56 -9.01 -2.73
CA MET A 480 -15.73 -7.98 -1.69
C MET A 480 -17.20 -7.65 -1.42
N THR A 481 -18.06 -7.66 -2.45
CA THR A 481 -19.50 -7.44 -2.26
C THR A 481 -20.20 -8.65 -1.62
N GLU A 482 -19.72 -9.86 -1.88
CA GLU A 482 -20.24 -11.09 -1.26
C GLU A 482 -20.00 -11.16 0.26
N LYS A 483 -18.89 -10.57 0.76
CA LYS A 483 -18.58 -10.56 2.20
C LYS A 483 -19.40 -9.55 3.01
N GLU A 484 -20.04 -8.59 2.36
CA GLU A 484 -20.98 -7.67 3.00
C GLU A 484 -22.45 -8.11 2.80
N ALA A 485 -22.73 -8.93 1.78
CA ALA A 485 -24.06 -9.49 1.53
C ALA A 485 -24.34 -10.83 2.24
N ALA A 486 -23.32 -11.54 2.74
CA ALA A 486 -23.48 -12.83 3.43
C ALA A 486 -24.18 -12.78 4.80
N ALA A 487 -24.76 -11.65 5.18
CA ALA A 487 -25.70 -11.54 6.31
C ALA A 487 -27.18 -11.45 5.87
N ALA A 488 -27.49 -11.52 4.57
CA ALA A 488 -28.86 -11.52 4.09
C ALA A 488 -29.09 -12.51 2.94
N THR A 489 -30.00 -13.44 3.19
CA THR A 489 -30.77 -14.28 2.25
C THR A 489 -30.11 -15.52 1.63
N GLU A 490 -30.68 -16.66 2.01
CA GLU A 490 -30.57 -17.98 1.38
C GLU A 490 -31.12 -18.00 -0.06
N ALA A 491 -30.64 -19.00 -0.80
CA ALA A 491 -31.07 -19.49 -2.12
C ALA A 491 -30.48 -18.80 -3.37
N ALA A 492 -29.24 -19.14 -3.70
CA ALA A 492 -28.68 -18.98 -5.05
C ALA A 492 -28.76 -20.32 -5.81
N GLU A 493 -29.32 -20.31 -7.02
CA GLU A 493 -29.30 -21.44 -7.96
C GLU A 493 -27.84 -21.79 -8.34
N LYS A 494 -27.47 -23.07 -8.34
CA LYS A 494 -26.11 -23.49 -8.70
C LYS A 494 -25.89 -23.34 -10.21
N GLU A 495 -24.91 -22.53 -10.60
CA GLU A 495 -24.49 -22.39 -12.00
C GLU A 495 -23.76 -23.65 -12.49
N VAL A 496 -23.95 -24.03 -13.77
CA VAL A 496 -23.34 -25.23 -14.34
C VAL A 496 -21.90 -24.95 -14.77
N SER A 497 -20.95 -25.49 -14.03
CA SER A 497 -19.53 -25.48 -14.35
C SER A 497 -18.93 -26.89 -14.20
N PRO A 498 -17.79 -27.20 -14.83
CA PRO A 498 -17.09 -28.47 -14.63
C PRO A 498 -16.80 -28.77 -13.16
N GLU A 499 -16.51 -27.71 -12.40
CA GLU A 499 -16.23 -27.75 -10.97
C GLU A 499 -17.51 -27.98 -10.16
N SER A 500 -18.62 -27.29 -10.47
CA SER A 500 -19.88 -27.44 -9.74
C SER A 500 -20.50 -28.82 -9.95
N VAL A 501 -20.42 -29.37 -11.18
CA VAL A 501 -20.88 -30.73 -11.50
C VAL A 501 -20.03 -31.79 -10.80
N SER A 502 -18.70 -31.64 -10.80
CA SER A 502 -17.78 -32.56 -10.11
C SER A 502 -17.96 -32.53 -8.59
N GLN A 503 -18.12 -31.33 -8.01
CA GLN A 503 -18.38 -31.16 -6.59
C GLN A 503 -19.70 -31.79 -6.16
N GLU A 504 -20.79 -31.52 -6.87
CA GLU A 504 -22.10 -32.10 -6.57
C GLU A 504 -22.08 -33.64 -6.70
N ARG A 505 -21.38 -34.17 -7.71
CA ARG A 505 -21.20 -35.61 -7.87
C ARG A 505 -20.48 -36.24 -6.69
N ASN A 506 -19.42 -35.60 -6.20
CA ASN A 506 -18.69 -36.07 -5.03
C ASN A 506 -19.53 -35.95 -3.75
N ILE A 507 -20.36 -34.91 -3.61
CA ILE A 507 -21.30 -34.74 -2.49
C ILE A 507 -22.33 -35.86 -2.48
N ARG A 508 -22.88 -36.24 -3.65
CA ARG A 508 -23.85 -37.33 -3.78
C ARG A 508 -23.21 -38.72 -3.69
N GLY A 509 -21.88 -38.81 -3.68
CA GLY A 509 -21.15 -40.07 -3.56
C GLY A 509 -21.31 -41.01 -4.75
N VAL A 510 -21.72 -40.51 -5.92
CA VAL A 510 -21.99 -41.31 -7.11
C VAL A 510 -20.81 -41.32 -8.09
N SER A 511 -20.62 -42.43 -8.80
CA SER A 511 -19.58 -42.54 -9.83
C SER A 511 -19.92 -41.71 -11.08
N ILE A 512 -18.94 -41.37 -11.91
CA ILE A 512 -19.16 -40.63 -13.18
C ILE A 512 -20.16 -41.37 -14.08
N LEU A 513 -20.13 -42.71 -14.06
CA LEU A 513 -21.04 -43.54 -14.85
C LEU A 513 -22.49 -43.49 -14.34
N GLU A 514 -22.68 -43.45 -13.03
CA GLU A 514 -24.00 -43.30 -12.40
C GLU A 514 -24.54 -41.87 -12.58
N ALA A 515 -23.72 -40.85 -12.36
CA ALA A 515 -24.10 -39.45 -12.58
C ALA A 515 -24.50 -39.19 -14.04
N ALA A 516 -23.75 -39.72 -15.01
CA ALA A 516 -24.10 -39.60 -16.43
C ALA A 516 -25.45 -40.26 -16.75
N LYS A 517 -25.74 -41.40 -16.12
CA LYS A 517 -27.01 -42.11 -16.25
C LYS A 517 -28.17 -41.33 -15.63
N GLU A 518 -27.97 -40.70 -14.48
CA GLU A 518 -28.96 -39.85 -13.81
C GLU A 518 -29.26 -38.56 -14.59
N MET A 519 -28.23 -37.96 -15.20
CA MET A 519 -28.35 -36.78 -16.05
C MET A 519 -28.93 -37.10 -17.44
N GLY A 520 -28.94 -38.37 -17.87
CA GLY A 520 -29.37 -38.76 -19.21
C GLY A 520 -28.41 -38.30 -20.32
N ILE A 521 -27.10 -38.29 -20.02
CA ILE A 521 -26.01 -37.96 -20.96
C ILE A 521 -25.02 -39.12 -21.09
N SER A 522 -24.20 -39.11 -22.14
CA SER A 522 -23.18 -40.16 -22.30
C SER A 522 -22.08 -40.04 -21.24
N HIS A 523 -21.59 -41.18 -20.73
CA HIS A 523 -20.44 -41.24 -19.80
C HIS A 523 -19.22 -40.50 -20.37
N SER A 524 -18.95 -40.63 -21.67
CA SER A 524 -17.86 -39.92 -22.34
C SER A 524 -18.05 -38.40 -22.36
N THR A 525 -19.30 -37.91 -22.43
CA THR A 525 -19.60 -36.47 -22.42
C THR A 525 -19.33 -35.89 -21.04
N LEU A 526 -19.83 -36.53 -19.98
CA LEU A 526 -19.61 -36.06 -18.59
C LEU A 526 -18.13 -36.13 -18.19
N SER A 527 -17.47 -37.25 -18.50
CA SER A 527 -16.05 -37.44 -18.18
C SER A 527 -15.14 -36.42 -18.88
N ARG A 528 -15.42 -36.08 -20.14
CA ARG A 528 -14.65 -35.05 -20.87
C ARG A 528 -14.97 -33.64 -20.38
N TYR A 529 -16.21 -33.39 -19.93
CA TYR A 529 -16.61 -32.10 -19.38
C TYR A 529 -15.94 -31.83 -18.03
N GLU A 530 -15.99 -32.75 -17.06
CA GLU A 530 -15.32 -32.61 -15.75
C GLU A 530 -13.79 -32.46 -15.87
N ARG A 531 -13.19 -33.00 -16.94
CA ARG A 531 -11.74 -32.90 -17.21
C ARG A 531 -11.36 -31.68 -18.05
N ASN A 532 -12.27 -30.75 -18.29
CA ASN A 532 -12.05 -29.57 -19.14
C ASN A 532 -11.60 -29.89 -20.59
N LEU A 533 -11.89 -31.10 -21.08
CA LEU A 533 -11.53 -31.53 -22.45
C LEU A 533 -12.56 -31.09 -23.49
N ILE A 534 -13.74 -30.60 -23.07
CA ILE A 534 -14.76 -30.00 -23.93
C ILE A 534 -15.16 -28.67 -23.30
N LYS A 535 -14.80 -27.55 -23.95
CA LYS A 535 -15.11 -26.19 -23.47
C LYS A 535 -16.60 -25.82 -23.56
N ARG A 536 -17.37 -26.47 -24.45
CA ARG A 536 -18.83 -26.26 -24.62
C ARG A 536 -19.52 -27.57 -25.01
N PRO A 537 -20.20 -28.26 -24.08
CA PRO A 537 -21.09 -29.36 -24.43
C PRO A 537 -22.27 -28.88 -25.29
N TYR A 538 -22.97 -29.80 -25.93
CA TYR A 538 -24.25 -29.50 -26.58
C TYR A 538 -25.24 -28.88 -25.57
N THR A 539 -26.03 -27.91 -26.01
CA THR A 539 -27.01 -27.17 -25.19
C THR A 539 -27.94 -28.08 -24.41
N GLU A 540 -28.41 -29.17 -25.03
CA GLU A 540 -29.25 -30.19 -24.38
C GLU A 540 -28.54 -30.89 -23.19
N SER A 541 -27.22 -31.10 -23.29
CA SER A 541 -26.45 -31.70 -22.19
C SER A 541 -26.24 -30.73 -21.04
N LEU A 542 -26.11 -29.43 -21.32
CA LEU A 542 -25.99 -28.39 -20.29
C LEU A 542 -27.30 -28.18 -19.52
N GLU A 543 -28.45 -28.21 -20.20
CA GLU A 543 -29.76 -28.15 -19.54
C GLU A 543 -29.98 -29.35 -18.61
N LYS A 544 -29.62 -30.55 -19.08
CA LYS A 544 -29.67 -31.77 -18.27
C LYS A 544 -28.78 -31.70 -17.03
N MET A 545 -27.56 -31.15 -17.14
CA MET A 545 -26.67 -30.91 -16.00
C MET A 545 -27.23 -29.86 -15.04
N LYS A 546 -27.84 -28.77 -15.56
CA LYS A 546 -28.48 -27.72 -14.74
C LYS A 546 -29.65 -28.28 -13.92
N VAL A 547 -30.51 -29.06 -14.56
CA VAL A 547 -31.65 -29.71 -13.90
C VAL A 547 -31.16 -30.66 -12.81
N TRP A 548 -30.10 -31.43 -13.06
CA TRP A 548 -29.56 -32.36 -12.08
C TRP A 548 -28.90 -31.66 -10.88
N LEU A 549 -28.19 -30.54 -11.10
CA LEU A 549 -27.56 -29.72 -10.04
C LEU A 549 -28.58 -29.08 -9.09
N ASN A 550 -29.73 -28.69 -9.63
CA ASN A 550 -30.81 -28.05 -8.86
C ASN A 550 -31.87 -29.04 -8.36
N LYS A 551 -31.68 -30.35 -8.60
CA LYS A 551 -32.55 -31.41 -8.09
C LYS A 551 -32.21 -31.68 -6.62
N LYS A 552 -33.17 -31.44 -5.72
CA LYS A 552 -33.06 -31.75 -4.28
C LYS A 552 -32.97 -33.25 -4.03
#